data_AF-A0A973P847-F1
#
_entry.id   AF-A0A973P847-F1
#
_cell.length_a   1.000
_cell.length_b   1.000
_cell.length_c   1.000
_cell.angle_alpha   90.00
_cell.angle_beta   90.00
_cell.angle_gamma   90.00
#
_symmetry.space_group_name_H-M   'P 1'
#
loop_
_entity.id
_entity.type
_entity.pdbx_description
1 polymer ?
#
loop_
_entity_poly.entity_id
_entity_poly.type
_entity_poly.pdbx_seq_one_letter_code
_entity_poly.pdbx_strand_id
1 'polypeptide(L)'
;MASWEQAHRRYRLAHEVAGDFAGRGTLEPWLPEIEAEYGELDAFLRDVQVRYFRAIEARLDDYAGAELTGVHEDFRRLLGEYAGHPALAEGLIRFRSSVLAATGVDPGVPYEKGRHDVRPVRARFHRRSLCPVRGFA
;
A
#
# COMPACT_ATOMS: atom_id res chain seq x y z
N MET A 1 6.30 -10.76 -25.27
CA MET A 1 7.30 -9.80 -24.73
C MET A 1 6.70 -8.47 -24.24
N ALA A 2 5.47 -8.11 -24.64
CA ALA A 2 4.79 -6.86 -24.27
C ALA A 2 4.51 -6.62 -22.76
N SER A 3 4.65 -7.64 -21.90
CA SER A 3 4.29 -7.54 -20.48
C SER A 3 5.19 -6.60 -19.67
N TRP A 4 6.51 -6.62 -19.90
CA TRP A 4 7.44 -5.77 -19.15
C TRP A 4 7.34 -4.30 -19.56
N GLU A 5 7.25 -4.01 -20.85
CA GLU A 5 7.09 -2.64 -21.35
C GLU A 5 5.78 -2.02 -20.87
N GLN A 6 4.69 -2.79 -20.88
CA GLN A 6 3.41 -2.32 -20.37
C GLN A 6 3.46 -2.07 -18.85
N ALA A 7 4.05 -2.97 -18.07
CA ALA A 7 4.24 -2.76 -16.63
C ALA A 7 5.08 -1.50 -16.35
N HIS A 8 6.13 -1.27 -17.15
CA HIS A 8 6.98 -0.10 -17.03
C HIS A 8 6.27 1.21 -17.42
N ARG A 9 5.45 1.21 -18.49
CA ARG A 9 4.62 2.38 -18.85
C ARG A 9 3.62 2.72 -17.76
N ARG A 10 2.87 1.72 -17.26
CA ARG A 10 1.94 1.87 -16.14
C ARG A 10 2.63 2.41 -14.89
N TYR A 11 3.83 1.91 -14.59
CA TYR A 11 4.64 2.42 -13.49
C TYR A 11 4.95 3.91 -13.66
N ARG A 12 5.48 4.33 -14.81
CA ARG A 12 5.80 5.73 -15.05
C ARG A 12 4.57 6.61 -14.98
N LEU A 13 3.50 6.22 -15.67
CA LEU A 13 2.24 6.96 -15.69
C LEU A 13 1.67 7.15 -14.29
N ALA A 14 1.63 6.10 -13.45
CA ALA A 14 1.15 6.23 -12.08
C ALA A 14 1.92 7.27 -11.26
N HIS A 15 3.26 7.26 -11.36
CA HIS A 15 4.10 8.21 -10.64
C HIS A 15 3.98 9.65 -11.17
N GLU A 16 3.94 9.82 -12.50
CA GLU A 16 3.78 11.14 -13.13
C GLU A 16 2.43 11.76 -12.77
N VAL A 17 1.34 10.98 -12.89
CA VAL A 17 -0.01 11.41 -12.52
C VAL A 17 -0.08 11.79 -11.05
N ALA A 18 0.45 10.96 -10.14
CA ALA A 18 0.39 11.25 -8.72
C ALA A 18 1.22 12.49 -8.33
N GLY A 19 2.40 12.65 -8.92
CA GLY A 19 3.25 13.82 -8.68
C GLY A 19 2.61 15.12 -9.20
N ASP A 20 2.05 15.11 -10.41
CA ASP A 20 1.35 16.28 -10.97
C ASP A 20 0.04 16.56 -10.21
N PHE A 21 -0.70 15.52 -9.81
CA PHE A 21 -1.88 15.64 -8.97
C PHE A 21 -1.55 16.24 -7.60
N ALA A 22 -0.42 15.91 -6.99
CA ALA A 22 0.00 16.53 -5.73
C ALA A 22 0.20 18.05 -5.84
N GLY A 23 0.54 18.55 -7.03
CA GLY A 23 0.62 19.97 -7.34
C GLY A 23 -0.72 20.60 -7.74
N ARG A 24 -1.47 19.96 -8.65
CA ARG A 24 -2.67 20.53 -9.30
C ARG A 24 -4.00 20.16 -8.63
N GLY A 25 -4.05 19.01 -7.96
CA GLY A 25 -5.26 18.47 -7.34
C GLY A 25 -6.33 17.96 -8.31
N THR A 26 -6.00 17.73 -9.58
CA THR A 26 -6.96 17.22 -10.58
C THR A 26 -6.33 16.17 -11.49
N LEU A 27 -7.15 15.19 -11.90
CA LEU A 27 -6.79 14.14 -12.86
C LEU A 27 -7.26 14.45 -14.29
N GLU A 28 -8.07 15.49 -14.50
CA GLU A 28 -8.68 15.79 -15.81
C GLU A 28 -7.70 15.77 -16.98
N PRO A 29 -6.49 16.34 -16.89
CA PRO A 29 -5.53 16.33 -18.00
C PRO A 29 -5.00 14.94 -18.36
N TRP A 30 -5.09 13.99 -17.43
CA TRP A 30 -4.50 12.65 -17.51
C TRP A 30 -5.52 11.57 -17.86
N LEU A 31 -6.82 11.87 -17.88
CA LEU A 31 -7.87 10.89 -18.15
C LEU A 31 -7.66 10.15 -19.49
N PRO A 32 -7.31 10.81 -20.61
CA PRO A 32 -7.09 10.10 -21.87
C PRO A 32 -5.96 9.07 -21.80
N GLU A 33 -4.83 9.42 -21.17
CA GLU A 33 -3.68 8.53 -21.01
C GLU A 33 -3.97 7.39 -20.02
N ILE A 34 -4.71 7.69 -18.95
CA ILE A 34 -5.19 6.71 -17.98
C ILE A 34 -6.10 5.69 -18.68
N GLU A 35 -7.09 6.15 -19.43
CA GLU A 35 -7.98 5.27 -20.18
C GLU A 35 -7.24 4.46 -21.24
N ALA A 36 -6.24 5.04 -21.94
CA ALA A 36 -5.45 4.32 -22.92
C ALA A 36 -4.61 3.17 -22.32
N GLU A 37 -4.03 3.36 -21.12
CA GLU A 37 -3.14 2.37 -20.51
C GLU A 37 -3.84 1.42 -19.52
N TYR A 38 -4.91 1.88 -18.87
CA TYR A 38 -5.66 1.14 -17.83
C TYR A 38 -7.07 0.75 -18.25
N GLY A 39 -7.62 1.35 -19.31
CA GLY A 39 -8.99 1.15 -19.78
C GLY A 39 -10.01 2.02 -19.06
N GLU A 40 -9.86 2.21 -17.74
CA GLU A 40 -10.77 2.96 -16.89
C GLU A 40 -10.03 3.55 -15.67
N LEU A 41 -10.59 4.61 -15.09
CA LEU A 41 -10.07 5.23 -13.88
C LEU A 41 -10.01 4.24 -12.70
N ASP A 42 -10.99 3.35 -12.57
CA ASP A 42 -11.05 2.34 -11.50
C ASP A 42 -9.83 1.41 -11.50
N ALA A 43 -9.39 0.98 -12.67
CA ALA A 43 -8.21 0.13 -12.84
C ALA A 43 -6.93 0.89 -12.46
N PHE A 44 -6.85 2.17 -12.77
CA PHE A 44 -5.75 3.04 -12.35
C PHE A 44 -5.72 3.23 -10.82
N LEU A 45 -6.85 3.61 -10.21
CA LEU A 45 -6.96 3.82 -8.77
C LEU A 45 -6.60 2.55 -7.98
N ARG A 46 -7.04 1.37 -8.46
CA ARG A 46 -6.65 0.07 -7.88
C ARG A 46 -5.15 -0.19 -7.98
N ASP A 47 -4.52 0.11 -9.11
CA ASP A 47 -3.07 -0.09 -9.27
C ASP A 47 -2.26 0.85 -8.35
N VAL A 48 -2.64 2.12 -8.26
CA VAL A 48 -2.05 3.08 -7.31
C VAL A 48 -2.19 2.58 -5.87
N GLN A 49 -3.39 2.12 -5.48
CA GLN A 49 -3.66 1.57 -4.16
C GLN A 49 -2.76 0.37 -3.85
N VAL A 50 -2.63 -0.57 -4.78
CA VAL A 50 -1.76 -1.76 -4.63
C VAL A 50 -0.31 -1.35 -4.43
N ARG A 51 0.19 -0.37 -5.21
CA ARG A 51 1.58 0.12 -5.08
C ARG A 51 1.81 0.77 -3.73
N TYR A 52 0.90 1.65 -3.32
CA TYR A 52 0.99 2.32 -2.04
C TYR A 52 1.03 1.32 -0.87
N PHE A 53 0.08 0.37 -0.85
CA PHE A 53 0.03 -0.63 0.23
C PHE A 53 1.24 -1.56 0.24
N ARG A 54 1.74 -2.00 -0.92
CA ARG A 54 2.98 -2.79 -0.98
C ARG A 54 4.18 -2.04 -0.42
N ALA A 55 4.28 -0.74 -0.66
CA ALA A 55 5.35 0.07 -0.10
C ALA A 55 5.24 0.17 1.44
N ILE A 56 4.02 0.28 1.97
CA ILE A 56 3.78 0.25 3.42
C ILE A 56 4.12 -1.12 4.01
N GLU A 57 3.66 -2.21 3.38
CA GLU A 57 3.94 -3.59 3.83
C GLU A 57 5.45 -3.87 3.85
N ALA A 58 6.18 -3.49 2.79
CA ALA A 58 7.63 -3.62 2.76
C ALA A 58 8.31 -2.83 3.90
N ARG A 59 7.79 -1.63 4.20
CA ARG A 59 8.30 -0.82 5.32
C ARG A 59 8.00 -1.44 6.67
N LEU A 60 6.86 -2.14 6.81
CA LEU A 60 6.46 -2.88 8.01
C LEU A 60 7.32 -4.12 8.23
N ASP A 61 7.68 -4.84 7.17
CA ASP A 61 8.61 -5.98 7.26
C ASP A 61 10.01 -5.55 7.73
N ASP A 62 10.46 -4.37 7.29
CA ASP A 62 11.73 -3.76 7.70
C ASP A 62 11.65 -3.05 9.09
N TYR A 63 10.50 -3.10 9.76
CA TYR A 63 10.21 -2.22 10.89
C TYR A 63 10.74 -2.76 12.24
N ALA A 64 11.82 -2.15 12.73
CA ALA A 64 12.31 -2.29 14.11
C ALA A 64 11.79 -1.18 15.06
N GLY A 65 10.74 -0.44 14.70
CA GLY A 65 10.12 0.60 15.55
C GLY A 65 10.15 2.06 15.03
N ALA A 66 10.35 2.31 13.71
CA ALA A 66 10.59 3.66 13.17
C ALA A 66 9.47 4.18 12.25
N GLU A 67 8.75 5.24 12.66
CA GLU A 67 7.60 5.92 12.02
C GLU A 67 7.33 5.66 10.51
N LEU A 68 6.09 5.30 10.14
CA LEU A 68 5.65 5.03 8.75
C LEU A 68 5.49 6.31 7.89
N THR A 69 5.96 7.45 8.36
CA THR A 69 5.80 8.76 7.71
C THR A 69 6.60 8.85 6.42
N GLY A 70 5.98 9.40 5.36
CA GLY A 70 6.66 9.80 4.12
C GLY A 70 6.74 8.75 3.02
N VAL A 71 6.15 7.56 3.20
CA VAL A 71 6.07 6.57 2.12
C VAL A 71 5.07 7.04 1.07
N HIS A 72 5.55 7.32 -0.15
CA HIS A 72 4.76 7.69 -1.33
C HIS A 72 3.62 8.69 -1.02
N GLU A 73 3.99 9.86 -0.49
CA GLU A 73 3.04 10.91 -0.07
C GLU A 73 2.09 11.34 -1.21
N ASP A 74 2.58 11.35 -2.45
CA ASP A 74 1.77 11.67 -3.64
C ASP A 74 0.65 10.64 -3.87
N PHE A 75 0.96 9.35 -3.72
CA PHE A 75 -0.06 8.29 -3.77
C PHE A 75 -1.02 8.38 -2.59
N ARG A 76 -0.52 8.70 -1.38
CA ARG A 76 -1.37 8.91 -0.20
C ARG A 76 -2.37 10.04 -0.45
N ARG A 77 -1.91 11.16 -1.01
CA ARG A 77 -2.76 12.32 -1.31
C ARG A 77 -3.79 12.00 -2.38
N LEU A 78 -3.37 11.37 -3.47
CA LEU A 78 -4.26 10.94 -4.55
C LEU A 78 -5.35 9.98 -4.00
N LEU A 79 -4.97 8.94 -3.27
CA LEU A 79 -5.93 8.00 -2.69
C LEU A 79 -6.82 8.65 -1.62
N GLY A 80 -6.33 9.66 -0.91
CA GLY A 80 -7.09 10.45 0.06
C GLY A 80 -8.25 11.21 -0.58
N GLU A 81 -8.01 11.82 -1.76
CA GLU A 81 -9.07 12.50 -2.51
C GLU A 81 -10.19 11.52 -2.93
N TYR A 82 -9.80 10.29 -3.29
CA TYR A 82 -10.73 9.26 -3.76
C TYR A 82 -11.13 8.24 -2.68
N ALA A 83 -10.97 8.55 -1.39
CA ALA A 83 -11.13 7.58 -0.30
C ALA A 83 -12.53 6.93 -0.21
N GLY A 84 -13.56 7.56 -0.80
CA GLY A 84 -14.93 7.02 -0.91
C GLY A 84 -15.23 6.26 -2.22
N HIS A 85 -14.26 6.14 -3.12
CA HIS A 85 -14.47 5.54 -4.44
C HIS A 85 -14.65 4.01 -4.33
N PRO A 86 -15.70 3.42 -4.94
CA PRO A 86 -16.01 1.99 -4.79
C PRO A 86 -14.86 1.07 -5.23
N ALA A 87 -14.09 1.47 -6.24
CA ALA A 87 -12.92 0.75 -6.71
C ALA A 87 -11.85 0.49 -5.62
N LEU A 88 -11.81 1.32 -4.57
CA LEU A 88 -10.81 1.24 -3.50
C LEU A 88 -11.26 0.43 -2.28
N ALA A 89 -12.55 0.09 -2.18
CA ALA A 89 -13.13 -0.50 -0.97
C ALA A 89 -12.49 -1.87 -0.61
N GLU A 90 -12.35 -2.75 -1.59
CA GLU A 90 -11.80 -4.10 -1.37
C GLU A 90 -10.33 -4.04 -0.95
N GLY A 91 -9.53 -3.21 -1.61
CA GLY A 91 -8.11 -3.07 -1.29
C GLY A 91 -7.89 -2.48 0.10
N LEU A 92 -8.76 -1.55 0.54
CA LEU A 92 -8.70 -1.01 1.89
C LEU A 92 -8.99 -2.07 2.96
N ILE A 93 -9.98 -2.94 2.74
CA ILE A 93 -10.29 -4.05 3.65
C ILE A 93 -9.10 -5.01 3.77
N ARG A 94 -8.49 -5.36 2.63
CA ARG A 94 -7.30 -6.23 2.59
C ARG A 94 -6.13 -5.60 3.35
N PHE A 95 -5.86 -4.33 3.10
CA PHE A 95 -4.77 -3.60 3.77
C PHE A 95 -4.97 -3.50 5.28
N ARG A 96 -6.18 -3.12 5.73
CA ARG A 96 -6.50 -3.08 7.18
C ARG A 96 -6.27 -4.43 7.84
N SER A 97 -6.67 -5.51 7.18
CA SER A 97 -6.45 -6.88 7.67
C SER A 97 -4.96 -7.23 7.76
N SER A 98 -4.16 -6.82 6.77
CA SER A 98 -2.70 -7.01 6.74
C SER A 98 -2.00 -6.26 7.87
N VAL A 99 -2.29 -4.96 8.03
CA VAL A 99 -1.71 -4.12 9.09
C VAL A 99 -2.09 -4.63 10.48
N LEU A 100 -3.35 -5.01 10.70
CA LEU A 100 -3.82 -5.58 11.96
C LEU A 100 -3.08 -6.88 12.28
N ALA A 101 -2.90 -7.76 11.29
CA ALA A 101 -2.17 -9.01 11.48
C ALA A 101 -0.68 -8.78 11.81
N ALA A 102 -0.04 -7.81 11.15
CA ALA A 102 1.38 -7.52 11.33
C ALA A 102 1.69 -6.76 12.63
N THR A 103 0.82 -5.83 13.04
CA THR A 103 1.11 -4.87 14.12
C THR A 103 0.22 -5.02 15.36
N GLY A 104 -0.92 -5.70 15.23
CA GLY A 104 -1.97 -5.73 16.26
C GLY A 104 -2.80 -4.44 16.34
N VAL A 105 -2.57 -3.46 15.44
CA VAL A 105 -3.28 -2.18 15.39
C VAL A 105 -4.18 -2.13 14.15
N ASP A 106 -5.46 -1.77 14.32
CA ASP A 106 -6.34 -1.47 13.19
C ASP A 106 -6.17 0.00 12.79
N PRO A 107 -5.72 0.29 11.55
CA PRO A 107 -5.52 1.67 11.11
C PRO A 107 -6.83 2.43 10.82
N GLY A 108 -7.99 1.76 10.85
CA GLY A 108 -9.29 2.39 10.60
C GLY A 108 -10.07 2.82 11.85
N VAL A 109 -9.54 2.61 13.05
CA VAL A 109 -10.11 3.16 14.29
C VAL A 109 -9.38 4.47 14.61
N PRO A 110 -10.09 5.59 14.87
CA PRO A 110 -9.44 6.80 15.37
C PRO A 110 -8.69 6.46 16.66
N TYR A 111 -7.45 6.94 16.79
CA TYR A 111 -6.72 6.82 18.04
C TYR A 111 -7.50 7.59 19.11
N GLU A 112 -8.17 6.90 20.03
CA GLU A 112 -8.62 7.57 21.25
C GLU A 112 -7.36 7.87 22.06
N LYS A 113 -6.96 9.15 22.08
CA LYS A 113 -5.86 9.65 22.90
C LYS A 113 -6.30 9.63 24.37
N GLY A 114 -6.45 8.45 24.92
CA GLY A 114 -7.11 8.22 26.18
C GLY A 114 -6.86 6.82 26.72
N ARG A 115 -5.71 6.67 27.40
CA ARG A 115 -5.50 5.66 28.45
C ARG A 115 -5.53 4.20 27.99
N HIS A 116 -4.48 3.73 27.32
CA HIS A 116 -4.08 2.32 27.47
C HIS A 116 -2.56 2.19 27.44
N ASP A 117 -2.05 1.58 28.51
CA ASP A 117 -0.70 1.06 28.68
C ASP A 117 -0.48 -0.05 27.64
N VAL A 118 -0.11 0.33 26.42
CA VAL A 118 0.20 -0.62 25.35
C VAL A 118 1.58 -1.20 25.67
N ARG A 119 1.62 -2.22 26.52
CA ARG A 119 2.79 -3.11 26.56
C ARG A 119 2.93 -3.70 25.15
N PRO A 120 4.09 -3.54 24.49
CA PRO A 120 4.31 -4.20 23.22
C PRO A 120 4.17 -5.70 23.45
N VAL A 121 3.16 -6.32 22.81
CA VAL A 121 3.15 -7.77 22.65
C VAL A 121 4.38 -8.04 21.80
N ARG A 122 5.45 -8.51 22.44
CA ARG A 122 6.59 -9.10 21.73
C ARG A 122 5.99 -10.22 20.89
N ALA A 123 5.72 -9.93 19.62
CA ALA A 123 5.47 -10.94 18.62
C ALA A 123 6.67 -11.88 18.71
N ARG A 124 6.46 -13.07 19.28
CA ARG A 124 7.43 -14.15 19.19
C ARG A 124 7.48 -14.47 17.70
N PHE A 125 8.41 -13.83 17.00
CA PHE A 125 8.95 -14.34 15.75
C PHE A 125 9.50 -15.73 16.08
N HIS A 126 8.67 -16.76 15.94
CA HIS A 126 9.16 -18.09 15.75
C HIS A 126 9.86 -18.07 14.40
N ARG A 127 11.18 -17.82 14.44
CA ARG A 127 12.11 -18.22 13.38
C ARG A 127 11.68 -19.61 12.95
N ARG A 128 11.19 -19.73 11.71
CA ARG A 128 11.14 -20.99 10.99
C ARG A 128 12.55 -21.56 11.06
N SER A 129 12.74 -22.52 11.95
CA SER A 129 13.94 -23.35 12.00
C SER A 129 14.10 -23.98 10.62
N LEU A 130 15.18 -23.60 9.94
CA LEU A 130 15.73 -24.35 8.82
C LEU A 130 15.90 -25.80 9.31
N CYS A 131 15.17 -26.73 8.69
CA CYS A 131 15.35 -28.16 8.92
C CYS A 131 16.81 -28.54 8.66
N PRO A 132 17.51 -29.19 9.61
CA PRO A 132 18.70 -29.96 9.28
C PRO A 132 18.23 -31.38 8.95
N VAL A 133 18.10 -31.72 7.67
CA VAL A 133 17.97 -33.13 7.28
C VAL A 133 19.37 -33.73 7.26
N ARG A 134 19.74 -34.41 8.36
CA ARG A 134 20.88 -35.34 8.39
C ARG A 134 20.37 -36.71 8.86
N GLY A 135 20.27 -37.61 7.89
CA GLY A 135 20.49 -39.07 7.94
C GLY A 135 19.72 -39.94 8.92
N PHE A 136 19.10 -41.02 8.43
CA PHE A 136 19.35 -42.41 8.87
C PHE A 136 18.57 -43.41 8.00
N ALA A 137 19.30 -44.15 7.16
CA ALA A 137 19.29 -45.61 7.06
C ALA A 137 20.48 -46.04 6.19
#